data_AF-A0A0U4XZZ2-F1
#
_entry.id   AF-A0A0U4XZZ2-F1
#
_cell.length_a   1.000
_cell.length_b   1.000
_cell.length_c   1.000
_cell.angle_alpha   90.00
_cell.angle_beta   90.00
_cell.angle_gamma   90.00
#
_symmetry.space_group_name_H-M   'P 1'
#
loop_
_entity.id
_entity.type
_entity.pdbx_description
1 polymer ?
#
loop_
_entity_poly.entity_id
_entity_poly.type
_entity_poly.pdbx_seq_one_letter_code
_entity_poly.pdbx_strand_id
1 'polypeptide(L)'
;MTAENQDLLTLTDALAELNRARLEEDANASLHAPSTGYGYASTGRIPAERRGRHYYVRRSDLPLIASRLPLGRRRHAPSAA
;
A
#
# COMPACT_ATOMS: atom_id res chain seq x y z
N MET A 1 28.35 9.16 -0.44
CA MET A 1 27.26 8.33 -1.03
C MET A 1 26.09 8.45 -0.07
N THR A 2 25.06 9.21 -0.44
CA THR A 2 24.00 9.66 0.47
C THR A 2 23.04 8.52 0.81
N ALA A 3 22.74 8.36 2.10
CA ALA A 3 21.86 7.33 2.65
C ALA A 3 20.40 7.37 2.14
N GLU A 4 20.04 8.41 1.37
CA GLU A 4 18.68 8.70 0.91
C GLU A 4 18.07 7.64 -0.04
N ASN A 5 18.87 6.76 -0.62
CA ASN A 5 18.37 5.65 -1.45
C ASN A 5 17.94 4.41 -0.65
N GLN A 6 18.25 4.32 0.65
CA GLN A 6 17.90 3.13 1.45
C GLN A 6 16.46 3.13 1.98
N ASP A 7 15.77 4.27 1.95
CA ASP A 7 14.42 4.41 2.49
C ASP A 7 13.30 4.35 1.43
N LEU A 8 13.65 4.14 0.16
CA LEU A 8 12.69 4.06 -0.92
C LEU A 8 12.28 2.61 -1.18
N LEU A 9 11.00 2.33 -0.99
CA LEU A 9 10.37 1.05 -1.29
C LEU A 9 9.60 1.16 -2.60
N THR A 10 9.49 0.05 -3.34
CA THR A 10 8.49 0.03 -4.41
C THR A 10 7.09 0.12 -3.80
N LEU A 11 6.13 0.70 -4.52
CA LEU A 11 4.75 0.78 -4.04
C LEU A 11 4.20 -0.61 -3.70
N THR A 12 4.59 -1.65 -4.44
CA THR A 12 4.21 -3.03 -4.16
C THR A 12 4.74 -3.50 -2.81
N ASP A 13 6.02 -3.26 -2.53
CA ASP A 13 6.65 -3.67 -1.26
C ASP A 13 6.05 -2.90 -0.08
N ALA A 14 5.81 -1.60 -0.26
CA ALA A 14 5.13 -0.78 0.74
C ALA A 14 3.73 -1.30 1.10
N LEU A 15 2.93 -1.67 0.10
CA LEU A 15 1.61 -2.28 0.34
C LEU A 15 1.73 -3.65 1.01
N ALA A 16 2.73 -4.44 0.66
CA ALA A 16 2.98 -5.73 1.30
C ALA A 16 3.36 -5.58 2.78
N GLU A 17 4.19 -4.58 3.11
CA GLU A 17 4.57 -4.26 4.50
C GLU A 17 3.35 -3.81 5.31
N LEU A 18 2.54 -2.90 4.77
CA LEU A 18 1.28 -2.47 5.40
C LEU A 18 0.31 -3.63 5.61
N ASN A 19 0.14 -4.49 4.60
CA ASN A 19 -0.76 -5.64 4.69
C ASN A 19 -0.25 -6.69 5.68
N ARG A 20 1.07 -6.91 5.76
CA ARG A 20 1.66 -7.83 6.74
C ARG A 20 1.42 -7.35 8.17
N ALA A 21 1.69 -6.08 8.46
CA ALA A 21 1.42 -5.51 9.78
C ALA A 21 -0.06 -5.68 10.19
N ARG A 22 -0.99 -5.47 9.24
CA ARG A 22 -2.42 -5.70 9.48
C ARG A 22 -2.76 -7.17 9.75
N LEU A 23 -2.12 -8.11 9.05
CA LEU A 23 -2.35 -9.55 9.24
C LEU A 23 -1.75 -10.08 10.54
N GLU A 24 -0.68 -9.46 11.02
CA GLU A 24 -0.08 -9.75 12.34
C GLU A 24 -1.03 -9.34 13.48
N GLU A 25 -1.78 -8.25 13.31
CA GLU A 25 -2.80 -7.80 14.25
C GLU A 25 -4.11 -8.61 14.13
N ASP A 26 -4.57 -8.87 12.90
CA ASP A 26 -5.80 -9.62 12.62
C ASP A 26 -5.64 -10.45 11.34
N ALA A 27 -5.61 -11.78 11.48
CA ALA A 27 -5.53 -12.72 10.35
C ALA A 27 -6.70 -12.58 9.36
N ASN A 28 -7.80 -11.94 9.77
CA ASN A 28 -8.96 -11.65 8.95
C ASN A 28 -9.03 -10.20 8.46
N ALA A 29 -7.97 -9.42 8.66
CA ALA A 29 -7.92 -8.02 8.28
C ALA A 29 -8.21 -7.82 6.78
N SER A 30 -8.96 -6.76 6.49
CA SER A 30 -9.07 -6.25 5.12
C SER A 30 -7.73 -5.65 4.70
N LEU A 31 -7.30 -5.97 3.48
CA LEU A 31 -5.98 -5.61 2.94
C LEU A 31 -6.09 -4.48 1.90
N HIS A 32 -5.02 -3.71 1.76
CA HIS A 32 -4.87 -2.75 0.67
C HIS A 32 -4.66 -3.50 -0.65
N ALA A 33 -5.51 -3.20 -1.64
CA ALA A 33 -5.40 -3.77 -2.97
C ALA A 33 -4.31 -3.07 -3.79
N PRO A 34 -3.44 -3.80 -4.51
CA PRO A 34 -2.41 -3.20 -5.35
C PRO A 34 -2.96 -2.22 -6.40
N SER A 35 -4.06 -2.58 -7.07
CA SER A 35 -4.71 -1.74 -8.08
C SER A 35 -5.17 -0.39 -7.53
N THR A 36 -5.73 -0.39 -6.32
CA THR A 36 -6.10 0.83 -5.59
C THR A 36 -4.88 1.67 -5.24
N GLY A 37 -3.81 1.03 -4.75
CA GLY A 37 -2.54 1.69 -4.47
C GLY A 37 -1.99 2.42 -5.69
N TYR A 38 -1.89 1.73 -6.84
CA TYR A 38 -1.43 2.34 -8.08
C TYR A 38 -2.32 3.48 -8.57
N GLY A 39 -3.65 3.34 -8.46
CA GLY A 39 -4.58 4.42 -8.84
C GLY A 39 -4.44 5.66 -7.96
N TYR A 40 -4.16 5.50 -6.68
CA TYR A 40 -3.93 6.62 -5.76
C TYR A 40 -2.57 7.27 -5.98
N ALA A 41 -1.54 6.48 -6.29
CA ALA A 41 -0.22 6.99 -6.64
C ALA A 41 -0.26 7.79 -7.95
N SER A 42 -0.95 7.27 -8.98
CA SER A 42 -1.04 7.94 -10.29
C SER A 42 -1.83 9.24 -10.24
N THR A 43 -2.77 9.37 -9.30
CA THR A 43 -3.58 10.58 -9.10
C THR A 43 -2.98 11.55 -8.07
N GLY A 44 -1.81 11.25 -7.50
CA GLY A 44 -1.14 12.09 -6.50
C GLY A 44 -1.83 12.14 -5.14
N ARG A 45 -2.75 11.20 -4.85
CA ARG A 45 -3.47 11.14 -3.56
C ARG A 45 -2.59 10.62 -2.43
N ILE A 46 -1.58 9.82 -2.75
CA ILE A 46 -0.57 9.35 -1.80
C ILE A 46 0.81 9.84 -2.23
N PRO A 47 1.72 10.06 -1.27
CA PRO A 47 3.11 10.39 -1.59
C PRO A 47 3.75 9.21 -2.32
N ALA A 48 4.03 9.40 -3.61
CA ALA A 48 4.73 8.41 -4.44
C ALA A 48 5.53 9.13 -5.53
N GLU A 49 6.74 8.66 -5.76
CA GLU A 49 7.63 9.13 -6.82
C GLU A 49 7.61 8.13 -7.97
N ARG A 50 7.27 8.58 -9.18
CA ARG A 50 7.32 7.73 -10.36
C ARG A 50 8.73 7.69 -10.92
N ARG A 51 9.38 6.52 -10.91
CA ARG A 51 10.65 6.29 -11.61
C ARG A 51 10.44 5.24 -12.70
N GLY A 52 10.38 5.70 -13.94
CA GLY A 52 10.04 4.88 -15.10
C GLY A 52 8.62 4.31 -15.03
N ARG A 53 8.51 2.98 -14.96
CA ARG A 53 7.23 2.25 -14.88
C ARG A 53 6.78 1.96 -13.46
N HIS A 54 7.62 2.24 -12.47
CA HIS A 54 7.37 1.91 -11.07
C HIS A 54 7.11 3.18 -10.25
N TYR A 55 6.30 3.03 -9.21
CA TYR A 55 6.14 4.02 -8.17
C TYR A 55 6.96 3.60 -6.97
N TYR A 56 7.63 4.58 -6.37
CA TYR A 56 8.45 4.42 -5.18
C TYR A 56 7.86 5.30 -4.08
N VAL A 57 7.93 4.84 -2.84
CA VAL A 57 7.44 5.58 -1.68
C VAL A 57 8.53 5.57 -0.61
N ARG A 58 8.59 6.64 0.20
CA ARG A 58 9.50 6.64 1.35
C ARG A 58 8.88 5.79 2.45
N ARG A 59 9.70 5.04 3.17
CA ARG A 59 9.24 4.25 4.33
C ARG A 59 8.61 5.12 5.42
N SER A 60 9.09 6.36 5.59
CA SER A 60 8.50 7.37 6.48
C SER A 60 7.05 7.74 6.13
N ASP A 61 6.64 7.55 4.87
CA ASP A 61 5.31 7.91 4.39
C ASP A 61 4.30 6.77 4.54
N LEU A 62 4.72 5.57 4.95
CA LEU A 62 3.84 4.41 5.13
C LEU A 62 2.63 4.69 6.03
N PRO A 63 2.76 5.38 7.20
CA PRO A 63 1.60 5.70 8.03
C PRO A 63 0.59 6.60 7.30
N LEU A 64 1.08 7.55 6.50
CA LEU A 64 0.23 8.44 5.72
C LEU A 64 -0.48 7.67 4.59
N ILE A 65 0.23 6.78 3.90
CA ILE A 65 -0.33 5.91 2.86
C ILE A 65 -1.42 5.02 3.44
N ALA A 66 -1.19 4.41 4.60
CA ALA A 66 -2.15 3.57 5.31
C ALA A 66 -3.44 4.33 5.65
N SER A 67 -3.33 5.59 6.09
CA SER A 67 -4.50 6.43 6.41
C SER A 67 -5.33 6.84 5.18
N ARG A 68 -4.72 6.89 4.00
CA ARG A 68 -5.36 7.40 2.77
C ARG A 68 -5.88 6.30 1.87
N LEU A 69 -5.27 5.12 1.89
CA LEU A 69 -5.69 4.02 1.05
C LEU A 69 -6.91 3.34 1.65
N PRO A 70 -8.01 3.22 0.89
CA PRO A 70 -9.15 2.45 1.36
C PRO A 70 -8.76 0.98 1.45
N LEU A 71 -9.25 0.32 2.50
CA LEU A 71 -9.12 -1.12 2.65
C LEU A 71 -10.02 -1.81 1.64
N GLY A 72 -9.53 -2.88 1.01
CA GLY A 72 -10.33 -3.67 0.10
C GLY A 72 -11.56 -4.20 0.83
N ARG A 73 -12.76 -3.93 0.29
CA ARG A 73 -13.98 -4.60 0.76
C ARG A 73 -13.79 -6.10 0.56
N ARG A 74 -13.79 -6.88 1.64
CA ARG A 74 -14.07 -8.32 1.54
C ARG A 74 -15.38 -8.43 0.76
N ARG A 75 -15.35 -9.00 -0.44
CA ARG A 75 -16.58 -9.48 -1.05
C ARG A 75 -17.09 -10.52 -0.06
N HIS A 76 -18.21 -10.24 0.60
CA HIS A 76 -18.96 -11.30 1.24
C HIS A 76 -19.17 -12.33 0.14
N ALA A 77 -18.54 -13.50 0.27
CA ALA A 77 -18.94 -14.64 -0.54
C ALA A 77 -20.45 -14.79 -0.31
N PRO A 78 -21.28 -14.82 -1.36
CA PRO A 78 -22.69 -15.10 -1.17
C PRO A 78 -22.77 -16.44 -0.42
N SER A 79 -23.31 -16.40 0.79
CA SER A 79 -23.63 -17.61 1.54
C SER A 79 -24.60 -18.38 0.66
N ALA A 80 -24.15 -19.52 0.12
CA ALA A 80 -25.03 -20.45 -0.54
C ALA A 80 -26.05 -20.91 0.51
N ALA A 81 -27.31 -20.54 0.30
CA ALA A 81 -28.45 -21.03 1.06
C ALA A 81 -28.92 -22.36 0.46
#